data_AF-A0A7V4MI91-F1
#
_entry.id   AF-A0A7V4MI91-F1
#
_cell.length_a   1.000
_cell.length_b   1.000
_cell.length_c   1.000
_cell.angle_alpha   90.00
_cell.angle_beta   90.00
_cell.angle_gamma   90.00
#
_symmetry.space_group_name_H-M   'P 1'
#
loop_
_entity.id
_entity.type
_entity.pdbx_description
1 polymer ?
#
loop_
_entity_poly.entity_id
_entity_poly.type
_entity_poly.pdbx_seq_one_letter_code
_entity_poly.pdbx_strand_id
1 'polypeptide(L)'
;MYNTQAIATFGAIRQQERISHIIANNLSNVQTVGFKKDVPLFRSFLAEAQEGLMERPEDSIQTVFDQGPLYRTQHALDVAIEGEGFFKVKVGDEIRYTRGGNFRLDREGRLLDSGGRPILGQNREITLRGNRIAIGQDGTIHVDGNVVAKIDLVTFLNLTQLRK
;
A
#
# COMPACT_ATOMS: atom_id res chain seq x y z
N MET A 1 40.75 2.57 -24.36
CA MET A 1 39.42 3.01 -24.84
C MET A 1 38.26 2.05 -24.55
N TYR A 2 38.45 0.93 -23.82
CA TYR A 2 37.40 -0.10 -23.65
C TYR A 2 36.45 0.06 -22.45
N ASN A 3 36.67 1.03 -21.56
CA ASN A 3 35.90 1.07 -20.30
C ASN A 3 34.56 1.80 -20.41
N THR A 4 34.43 2.79 -21.30
CA THR A 4 33.20 3.61 -21.39
C THR A 4 32.05 2.84 -22.03
N GLN A 5 32.32 2.01 -23.03
CA GLN A 5 31.30 1.13 -23.63
C GLN A 5 30.84 0.05 -22.65
N ALA A 6 31.75 -0.53 -21.87
CA ALA A 6 31.42 -1.50 -20.83
C ALA A 6 30.54 -0.85 -19.74
N ILE A 7 30.93 0.32 -19.21
CA ILE A 7 30.16 1.05 -18.19
C ILE A 7 28.77 1.45 -18.72
N ALA A 8 28.68 1.96 -19.95
CA ALA A 8 27.39 2.30 -20.57
C ALA A 8 26.50 1.06 -20.77
N THR A 9 27.09 -0.07 -21.20
CA THR A 9 26.36 -1.33 -21.39
C THR A 9 25.90 -1.91 -20.06
N PHE A 10 26.75 -1.94 -19.03
CA PHE A 10 26.39 -2.39 -17.68
C PHE A 10 25.32 -1.49 -17.05
N GLY A 11 25.42 -0.17 -17.22
CA GLY A 11 24.41 0.78 -16.77
C GLY A 11 23.05 0.57 -17.46
N ALA A 12 23.07 0.37 -18.78
CA ALA A 12 21.87 0.08 -19.57
C ALA A 12 21.22 -1.25 -19.16
N ILE A 13 22.01 -2.31 -18.94
CA ILE A 13 21.51 -3.62 -18.49
C ILE A 13 20.85 -3.50 -17.11
N ARG A 14 21.52 -2.86 -16.13
CA ARG A 14 20.95 -2.67 -14.79
C ARG A 14 19.67 -1.83 -14.81
N GLN A 15 19.62 -0.81 -15.66
CA GLN A 15 18.42 0.00 -15.83
C GLN A 15 17.28 -0.82 -16.45
N GLN A 16 17.58 -1.66 -17.43
CA GLN A 16 16.61 -2.55 -18.07
C GLN A 16 16.06 -3.58 -17.06
N GLU A 17 16.93 -4.18 -16.24
CA GLU A 17 16.53 -5.09 -15.16
C GLU A 17 15.61 -4.37 -14.17
N ARG A 18 15.97 -3.16 -13.73
CA ARG A 18 15.14 -2.36 -12.81
C ARG A 18 13.76 -2.05 -13.39
N ILE A 19 13.69 -1.59 -14.63
CA ILE A 19 12.41 -1.33 -15.31
C ILE A 19 11.58 -2.62 -15.39
N SER A 20 12.21 -3.73 -15.78
CA SER A 20 11.56 -5.04 -15.85
C SER A 20 11.00 -5.48 -14.51
N HIS A 21 11.78 -5.35 -13.42
CA HIS A 21 11.35 -5.70 -12.06
C HIS A 21 10.19 -4.83 -11.57
N ILE A 22 10.23 -3.52 -11.81
CA ILE A 22 9.15 -2.60 -11.40
C ILE A 22 7.87 -2.90 -12.19
N ILE A 23 7.97 -3.11 -13.50
CA ILE A 23 6.81 -3.47 -14.33
C ILE A 23 6.25 -4.82 -13.90
N ALA A 24 7.10 -5.83 -13.67
CA ALA A 24 6.67 -7.15 -13.22
C ALA A 24 5.97 -7.08 -11.85
N ASN A 25 6.51 -6.30 -10.90
CA ASN A 25 5.90 -6.08 -9.60
C ASN A 25 4.56 -5.33 -9.71
N ASN A 26 4.48 -4.29 -10.54
CA ASN A 26 3.24 -3.56 -10.79
C ASN A 26 2.18 -4.45 -11.46
N LEU A 27 2.58 -5.26 -12.45
CA LEU A 27 1.70 -6.17 -13.16
C LEU A 27 1.20 -7.29 -12.24
N SER A 28 2.07 -7.84 -11.41
CA SER A 28 1.71 -8.90 -10.45
C SER A 28 0.71 -8.41 -9.40
N ASN A 29 0.77 -7.14 -9.02
CA ASN A 29 -0.09 -6.56 -7.99
C ASN A 29 -1.22 -5.70 -8.57
N VAL A 30 -1.42 -5.67 -9.89
CA VAL A 30 -2.48 -4.89 -10.54
C VAL A 30 -3.88 -5.34 -10.10
N GLN A 31 -4.02 -6.59 -9.68
CA GLN A 31 -5.26 -7.16 -9.14
C GLN A 31 -5.34 -7.09 -7.61
N THR A 32 -4.30 -6.58 -6.93
CA THR A 32 -4.29 -6.46 -5.47
C THR A 32 -5.04 -5.19 -5.06
N VAL A 33 -6.13 -5.36 -4.31
CA VAL A 33 -6.94 -4.25 -3.80
C VAL A 33 -6.07 -3.32 -2.95
N GLY A 34 -6.08 -2.03 -3.29
CA GLY A 34 -5.33 -1.00 -2.57
C GLY A 34 -3.84 -0.92 -2.90
N PHE A 35 -3.34 -1.69 -3.87
CA PHE A 35 -1.96 -1.57 -4.34
C PHE A 35 -1.68 -0.21 -5.00
N LYS A 36 -0.49 0.35 -4.74
CA LYS A 36 -0.01 1.59 -5.33
C LYS A 36 1.17 1.29 -6.24
N LYS A 37 1.12 1.81 -7.47
CA LYS A 37 2.12 1.53 -8.51
C LYS A 37 3.42 2.25 -8.19
N ASP A 38 4.53 1.56 -8.42
CA ASP A 38 5.86 2.15 -8.37
C ASP A 38 6.21 2.71 -9.75
N VAL A 39 6.69 3.95 -9.83
CA VAL A 39 7.15 4.55 -11.10
C VAL A 39 8.68 4.69 -11.04
N PRO A 40 9.42 4.17 -12.04
CA PRO A 40 10.85 4.36 -12.08
C PRO A 40 11.17 5.83 -12.34
N LEU A 41 11.71 6.52 -11.34
CA LEU A 41 12.33 7.82 -11.57
C LEU A 41 13.64 7.63 -12.33
N PHE A 42 13.82 8.43 -13.38
CA PHE A 42 15.07 8.53 -14.14
C PHE A 42 15.79 9.78 -13.67
N ARG A 43 16.81 9.62 -12.80
CA ARG A 43 17.79 10.68 -12.59
C ARG A 43 18.91 10.46 -13.60
N SER A 44 19.15 11.46 -14.43
CA SER A 44 20.16 11.41 -15.47
C SER A 44 21.55 11.22 -14.84
N PHE A 45 22.19 10.09 -15.16
CA PHE A 45 23.57 9.74 -14.83
C PHE A 45 24.62 10.78 -15.28
N LEU A 46 24.22 11.79 -16.05
CA LEU A 46 25.10 12.80 -16.66
C LEU A 46 25.57 13.88 -15.69
N ALA A 47 24.94 14.08 -14.53
CA ALA A 47 25.34 15.11 -13.57
C ALA A 47 26.45 14.67 -12.61
N GLU A 48 26.61 13.36 -12.38
CA GLU A 48 27.45 12.83 -11.29
C GLU A 48 28.85 12.38 -11.78
N ALA A 49 29.02 12.22 -13.10
CA ALA A 49 30.32 11.90 -13.69
C ALA A 49 31.29 13.09 -13.72
N GLN A 50 30.83 14.31 -13.43
CA GLN A 50 31.63 15.53 -13.54
C GLN A 50 32.30 15.95 -12.22
N GLU A 51 31.83 15.46 -11.06
CA GLU A 51 32.36 15.87 -9.74
C GLU A 51 33.14 14.79 -8.98
N GLY A 52 33.36 13.60 -9.55
CA GLY A 52 34.22 12.58 -8.93
C GLY A 52 33.69 12.02 -7.61
N LEU A 53 32.45 12.36 -7.24
CA LEU A 53 31.74 11.76 -6.11
C LEU A 53 31.21 10.40 -6.57
N MET A 54 31.85 9.33 -6.12
CA MET A 54 31.22 8.01 -6.04
C MET A 54 30.14 8.04 -4.95
N GLU A 55 29.15 8.94 -5.05
CA GLU A 55 27.90 8.72 -4.35
C GLU A 55 27.12 7.71 -5.18
N ARG A 56 26.83 6.56 -4.58
CA ARG A 56 25.92 5.58 -5.16
C ARG A 56 24.59 6.32 -5.29
N PRO A 57 24.02 6.53 -6.49
CA PRO A 57 22.74 7.19 -6.60
C PRO A 57 21.74 6.36 -5.80
N GLU A 58 21.22 6.92 -4.72
CA GLU A 58 20.28 6.22 -3.85
C GLU A 58 19.04 5.85 -4.67
N ASP A 59 18.71 4.55 -4.65
CA ASP A 59 17.59 3.94 -5.36
C ASP A 59 16.26 4.57 -4.94
N SER A 60 15.89 5.69 -5.57
CA SER A 60 14.61 6.34 -5.30
C SER A 60 13.51 5.70 -6.15
N ILE A 61 12.74 4.82 -5.52
CA ILE A 61 11.42 4.40 -6.00
C ILE A 61 10.41 5.41 -5.47
N GLN A 62 9.64 6.03 -6.37
CA GLN A 62 8.50 6.84 -5.96
C GLN A 62 7.22 6.04 -6.16
N THR A 63 6.56 5.73 -5.05
CA THR A 63 5.21 5.16 -5.07
C THR A 63 4.23 6.27 -5.45
N VAL A 64 3.46 6.07 -6.51
CA VAL A 64 2.43 7.02 -6.95
C VAL A 64 1.13 6.71 -6.23
N PHE A 65 0.59 7.70 -5.51
CA PHE A 65 -0.57 7.53 -4.65
C PHE A 65 -1.91 7.81 -5.33
N ASP A 66 -1.96 7.99 -6.66
CA ASP A 66 -3.20 8.18 -7.41
C ASP A 66 -4.24 7.09 -7.10
N GLN A 67 -5.49 7.49 -6.98
CA GLN A 67 -6.60 6.58 -6.71
C GLN A 67 -6.97 5.85 -8.00
N GLY A 68 -6.87 4.52 -7.98
CA GLY A 68 -7.42 3.68 -9.05
C GLY A 68 -8.96 3.67 -9.01
N PRO A 69 -9.62 3.18 -10.07
CA PRO A 69 -11.08 3.11 -10.11
C PRO A 69 -11.63 2.28 -8.93
N LEU A 70 -12.69 2.79 -8.29
CA LEU A 70 -13.41 2.07 -7.25
C LEU A 70 -14.51 1.20 -7.87
N TYR A 71 -14.53 -0.07 -7.52
CA TYR A 71 -15.60 -0.99 -7.90
C TYR A 71 -16.44 -1.32 -6.67
N ARG A 72 -17.74 -1.05 -6.74
CA ARG A 72 -18.67 -1.47 -5.69
C ARG A 72 -18.82 -2.99 -5.75
N THR A 73 -18.41 -3.68 -4.70
CA THR A 73 -18.68 -5.12 -4.57
C THR A 73 -20.02 -5.34 -3.87
N GLN A 74 -20.55 -6.56 -3.94
CA GLN A 74 -21.75 -6.95 -3.19
C GLN A 74 -21.41 -7.52 -1.80
N HIS A 75 -20.15 -7.45 -1.39
CA HIS A 75 -19.69 -7.95 -0.10
C HIS A 75 -19.60 -6.80 0.91
N ALA A 76 -20.28 -6.95 2.04
CA ALA A 76 -20.37 -5.91 3.08
C ALA A 76 -19.03 -5.57 3.76
N LEU A 77 -18.02 -6.46 3.65
CA LEU A 77 -16.71 -6.31 4.26
C LEU A 77 -15.63 -5.84 3.28
N ASP A 78 -16.00 -5.57 2.02
CA ASP A 78 -15.11 -4.92 1.06
C ASP A 78 -15.28 -3.40 1.20
N VAL A 79 -14.25 -2.75 1.72
CA VAL A 79 -14.26 -1.32 2.01
C VAL A 79 -13.13 -0.64 1.26
N ALA A 80 -13.44 0.38 0.48
CA ALA A 80 -12.41 1.21 -0.14
C ALA A 80 -12.36 2.59 0.50
N ILE A 81 -11.15 3.14 0.58
CA ILE A 81 -10.92 4.54 0.98
C ILE A 81 -10.94 5.38 -0.28
N GLU A 82 -11.87 6.32 -0.35
CA GLU A 82 -11.86 7.41 -1.32
C GLU A 82 -10.98 8.55 -0.79
N GLY A 83 -10.01 9.00 -1.61
CA GLY A 83 -9.01 9.98 -1.21
C GLY A 83 -7.85 9.42 -0.39
N GLU A 84 -7.28 10.25 0.47
CA GLU A 84 -6.12 9.91 1.28
C GLU A 84 -6.49 9.10 2.53
N GLY A 85 -5.54 8.33 3.04
CA GLY A 85 -5.69 7.60 4.29
C GLY A 85 -5.34 6.12 4.19
N PHE A 86 -5.18 5.51 5.35
CA PHE A 86 -4.86 4.10 5.53
C PHE A 86 -5.66 3.53 6.69
N PHE A 87 -6.03 2.25 6.57
CA PHE A 87 -6.52 1.45 7.67
C PHE A 87 -5.38 1.08 8.60
N LYS A 88 -5.65 1.04 9.90
CA LYS A 88 -4.71 0.54 10.91
C LYS A 88 -4.87 -0.97 11.07
N VAL A 89 -3.75 -1.70 11.05
CA VAL A 89 -3.70 -3.14 11.33
C VAL A 89 -2.72 -3.43 12.45
N LYS A 90 -3.02 -4.46 13.24
CA LYS A 90 -2.15 -4.91 14.32
C LYS A 90 -1.24 -6.05 13.87
N VAL A 91 0.06 -5.95 14.15
CA VAL A 91 1.07 -6.99 13.88
C VAL A 91 1.90 -7.21 15.15
N GLY A 92 1.59 -8.26 15.90
CA GLY A 92 2.12 -8.40 17.26
C GLY A 92 1.64 -7.24 18.14
N ASP A 93 2.60 -6.50 18.72
CA ASP A 93 2.32 -5.27 19.48
C ASP A 93 2.49 -3.98 18.67
N GLU A 94 2.85 -4.09 17.38
CA GLU A 94 3.03 -2.95 16.48
C GLU A 94 1.73 -2.62 15.71
N ILE A 95 1.59 -1.33 15.37
CA ILE A 95 0.56 -0.85 14.43
C ILE A 95 1.22 -0.65 13.07
N ARG A 96 0.62 -1.24 12.03
CA ARG A 96 0.97 -1.01 10.63
C ARG A 96 -0.23 -0.46 9.86
N TYR A 97 0.02 -0.04 8.63
CA TYR A 97 -0.97 0.66 7.82
C TYR A 97 -1.19 -0.06 6.49
N THR A 98 -2.44 -0.11 6.03
CA THR A 98 -2.80 -0.75 4.75
C THR A 98 -3.90 0.02 4.05
N ARG A 99 -3.93 -0.04 2.72
CA ARG A 99 -5.11 0.37 1.92
C ARG A 99 -5.91 -0.82 1.40
N GLY A 100 -5.48 -2.04 1.73
CA GLY A 100 -6.20 -3.26 1.43
C GLY A 100 -7.56 -3.23 2.13
N GLY A 101 -8.61 -3.29 1.33
CA GLY A 101 -10.00 -3.12 1.76
C GLY A 101 -10.80 -4.41 1.89
N ASN A 102 -10.19 -5.55 1.57
CA ASN A 102 -10.87 -6.83 1.58
C ASN A 102 -10.77 -7.47 2.97
N PHE A 103 -11.77 -7.21 3.80
CA PHE A 103 -11.80 -7.70 5.16
C PHE A 103 -12.57 -9.02 5.29
N ARG A 104 -12.25 -9.76 6.34
CA ARG A 104 -12.90 -11.02 6.70
C ARG A 104 -13.05 -11.13 8.21
N LEU A 105 -13.93 -12.01 8.65
CA LEU A 105 -14.08 -12.34 10.06
C LEU A 105 -13.39 -13.66 10.38
N ASP A 106 -12.76 -13.74 11.55
CA ASP A 106 -12.38 -15.03 12.13
C ASP A 106 -13.51 -15.64 12.98
N ARG A 107 -13.21 -16.77 13.62
CA ARG A 107 -14.18 -17.52 14.43
C ARG A 107 -14.59 -16.75 15.69
N GLU A 108 -13.73 -15.87 16.17
CA GLU A 108 -13.95 -15.04 17.35
C GLU A 108 -14.71 -13.74 17.01
N GLY A 109 -14.95 -13.49 15.72
CA GLY A 109 -15.63 -12.33 15.18
C GLY A 109 -14.71 -11.13 15.00
N ARG A 110 -13.39 -11.29 15.04
CA ARG A 110 -12.45 -10.18 14.79
C ARG A 110 -12.40 -9.87 13.30
N LEU A 111 -12.41 -8.59 12.98
CA LEU A 111 -12.24 -8.09 11.62
C LEU A 111 -10.75 -8.16 11.27
N LEU A 112 -10.42 -8.96 10.26
CA LEU A 112 -9.06 -9.18 9.78
C LEU A 112 -8.91 -8.70 8.35
N ASP A 113 -7.71 -8.28 7.98
CA ASP A 113 -7.35 -8.04 6.58
C ASP A 113 -7.06 -9.34 5.80
N SER A 114 -6.69 -9.17 4.53
CA SER A 114 -6.27 -10.25 3.62
C SER A 114 -5.10 -11.07 4.16
N GLY A 115 -4.21 -10.47 4.94
CA GLY A 115 -3.08 -11.10 5.61
C GLY A 115 -3.43 -11.78 6.93
N GLY A 116 -4.67 -11.65 7.41
CA GLY A 116 -5.10 -12.20 8.70
C GLY A 116 -4.75 -11.31 9.90
N ARG A 117 -4.42 -10.04 9.66
CA ARG A 117 -4.06 -9.08 10.70
C ARG A 117 -5.32 -8.35 11.21
N PRO A 118 -5.52 -8.19 12.52
CA PRO A 118 -6.67 -7.48 13.05
C PRO A 118 -6.72 -6.02 12.60
N ILE A 119 -7.89 -5.58 12.14
CA ILE A 119 -8.18 -4.18 11.88
C ILE A 119 -8.43 -3.45 13.19
N LEU A 120 -7.80 -2.29 13.36
CA LEU A 120 -7.98 -1.43 14.51
C LEU A 120 -8.99 -0.32 14.20
N GLY A 121 -9.95 -0.15 15.10
CA GLY A 121 -10.81 1.03 15.15
C GLY A 121 -10.12 2.17 15.90
N GLN A 122 -10.92 3.08 16.46
CA GLN A 122 -10.38 4.22 17.23
C GLN A 122 -9.51 3.78 18.41
N ASN A 123 -9.98 2.81 19.22
CA ASN A 123 -9.35 2.47 20.50
C ASN A 123 -8.97 0.98 20.67
N ARG A 124 -9.41 0.09 19.78
CA ARG A 124 -9.25 -1.36 19.93
C ARG A 124 -9.42 -2.11 18.61
N GLU A 125 -9.06 -3.39 18.62
CA GLU A 125 -9.42 -4.35 17.56
C GLU A 125 -10.93 -4.38 17.37
N ILE A 126 -11.37 -4.40 16.12
CA ILE A 126 -12.79 -4.44 15.78
C ILE A 126 -13.27 -5.88 15.87
N THR A 127 -14.23 -6.13 16.77
CA THR A 127 -14.91 -7.42 16.91
C THR A 127 -16.39 -7.25 16.60
N LEU A 128 -16.89 -8.01 15.64
CA LEU A 128 -18.26 -7.99 15.16
C LEU A 128 -18.91 -9.33 15.50
N ARG A 129 -20.00 -9.30 16.28
CA ARG A 129 -20.77 -10.48 16.65
C ARG A 129 -22.23 -10.26 16.26
N GLY A 130 -22.68 -10.98 15.24
CA GLY A 130 -24.04 -10.90 14.72
C GLY A 130 -24.12 -11.39 13.28
N ASN A 131 -25.31 -11.33 12.70
CA ASN A 131 -25.57 -11.93 11.40
C ASN A 131 -25.53 -10.90 10.26
N ARG A 132 -26.04 -9.69 10.50
CA ARG A 132 -26.10 -8.63 9.50
C ARG A 132 -25.09 -7.54 9.81
N ILE A 133 -24.04 -7.46 9.01
CA ILE A 133 -23.00 -6.44 9.13
C ILE A 133 -23.16 -5.44 8.00
N ALA A 134 -23.09 -4.16 8.33
CA ALA A 134 -23.07 -3.07 7.36
C ALA A 134 -22.02 -2.04 7.78
N ILE A 135 -21.32 -1.48 6.81
CA ILE A 135 -20.33 -0.42 7.03
C ILE A 135 -20.83 0.83 6.30
N GLY A 136 -21.00 1.92 7.04
CA GLY A 136 -21.38 3.22 6.52
C GLY A 136 -20.24 3.89 5.77
N GLN A 137 -20.58 4.89 4.94
CA GLN A 137 -19.59 5.68 4.20
C GLN A 137 -18.62 6.43 5.12
N ASP A 138 -19.05 6.73 6.35
CA ASP A 138 -18.22 7.39 7.36
C ASP A 138 -17.34 6.40 8.15
N GLY A 139 -17.35 5.10 7.79
CA GLY A 139 -16.63 4.03 8.46
C GLY A 139 -17.32 3.47 9.70
N THR A 140 -18.54 3.93 10.03
CA THR A 140 -19.30 3.37 11.16
C THR A 140 -19.81 1.97 10.82
N ILE A 141 -19.57 1.01 11.71
CA ILE A 141 -19.97 -0.38 11.55
C ILE A 141 -21.24 -0.64 12.36
N HIS A 142 -22.27 -1.11 11.66
CA HIS A 142 -23.50 -1.60 12.23
C HIS A 142 -23.53 -3.12 12.23
N VAL A 143 -23.96 -3.71 13.36
CA VAL A 143 -24.27 -5.13 13.47
C VAL A 143 -25.70 -5.29 13.94
N ASP A 144 -26.51 -5.99 13.15
CA ASP A 144 -27.94 -6.21 13.39
C ASP A 144 -28.72 -4.90 13.66
N GLY A 145 -28.29 -3.81 13.02
CA GLY A 145 -28.89 -2.48 13.13
C GLY A 145 -28.31 -1.57 14.23
N ASN A 146 -27.42 -2.09 15.09
CA ASN A 146 -26.80 -1.32 16.16
C ASN A 146 -25.38 -0.89 15.80
N VAL A 147 -24.97 0.31 16.21
CA VAL A 147 -23.58 0.78 16.10
C VAL A 147 -22.69 -0.01 17.05
N VAL A 148 -21.69 -0.69 16.51
CA VAL A 148 -20.75 -1.51 17.31
C VAL A 148 -19.35 -0.92 17.31
N ALA A 149 -18.90 -0.37 16.19
CA ALA A 149 -17.54 0.15 16.05
C ALA A 149 -17.47 1.21 14.96
N LYS A 150 -16.33 1.91 14.88
CA LYS A 150 -16.00 2.80 13.77
C LYS A 150 -14.58 2.49 13.30
N ILE A 151 -14.41 2.27 12.01
CA ILE A 151 -13.11 2.13 11.37
C ILE A 151 -12.42 3.49 11.45
N ASP A 152 -11.17 3.48 11.91
CA ASP A 152 -10.38 4.69 12.00
C ASP A 152 -9.37 4.74 10.85
N LEU A 153 -9.26 5.92 10.22
CA LEU A 153 -8.37 6.17 9.10
C LEU A 153 -7.25 7.10 9.55
N VAL A 154 -6.02 6.78 9.16
CA VAL A 154 -4.86 7.63 9.42
C VAL A 154 -4.37 8.22 8.11
N THR A 155 -4.22 9.53 8.07
CA THR A 155 -3.56 10.26 6.99
C THR A 155 -2.16 10.68 7.42
N PHE A 156 -1.25 10.81 6.45
CA PHE A 156 0.12 11.25 6.69
C PHE A 156 0.41 12.43 5.79
N LEU A 157 0.98 13.51 6.36
CA LEU A 157 1.37 14.70 5.59
C LEU A 157 2.51 14.42 4.60
N ASN A 158 3.31 13.38 4.86
CA ASN A 158 4.44 13.00 4.01
C ASN A 158 4.50 11.49 3.82
N LEU A 159 3.97 11.01 2.69
CA LEU A 159 3.89 9.59 2.36
C LEU A 159 5.26 8.95 2.08
N THR A 160 6.29 9.75 1.80
CA THR A 160 7.67 9.29 1.55
C THR A 160 8.35 8.70 2.80
N GLN A 161 7.79 8.92 3.99
CA GLN A 161 8.30 8.34 5.24
C GLN A 161 7.77 6.91 5.49
N LEU A 162 6.79 6.45 4.71
CA LEU A 162 6.25 5.10 4.83
C LEU A 162 7.21 4.10 4.16
N ARG A 163 7.68 3.12 4.94
CA ARG A 163 8.48 2.00 4.42
C ARG A 163 7.58 0.76 4.31
N LYS A 164 7.76 0.02 3.21
CA LYS A 164 7.07 -1.25 2.95
C LYS A 164 7.66 -2.39 3.77
#